data_AF-A0A972NZ78-F1
#
_entry.id   AF-A0A972NZ78-F1
#
_cell.length_a   1.000
_cell.length_b   1.000
_cell.length_c   1.000
_cell.angle_alpha   90.00
_cell.angle_beta   90.00
_cell.angle_gamma   90.00
#
_symmetry.space_group_name_H-M   'P 1'
#
loop_
_entity.id
_entity.type
_entity.pdbx_description
1 polymer ?
#
loop_
_entity_poly.entity_id
_entity_poly.type
_entity_poly.pdbx_seq_one_letter_code
_entity_poly.pdbx_strand_id
1 'polypeptide(L)'
;MAAFHCSSVSFSFDRFGLRDRPWQLADRALRKTIRTVQVEFTRTGKPVAKGLPVWPIFDPAAPRVMALDDAIGVMQKPWLEHLRFWEAHYAARRVATYPTE
;
A
#
# COMPACT_ATOMS: atom_id res chain seq x y z
N MET A 1 -0.43 9.13 -15.56
CA MET A 1 0.01 7.71 -15.63
C MET A 1 -0.32 7.06 -14.31
N ALA A 2 -0.83 5.83 -14.30
CA ALA A 2 -1.20 5.13 -13.07
C ALA A 2 0.00 4.49 -12.35
N ALA A 3 -0.20 4.07 -11.09
CA ALA A 3 0.77 3.29 -10.33
C ALA A 3 1.00 1.90 -10.97
N PHE A 4 2.26 1.53 -11.17
CA PHE A 4 2.67 0.24 -11.74
C PHE A 4 3.74 -0.42 -10.86
N HIS A 5 4.09 -1.67 -11.16
CA HIS A 5 5.11 -2.40 -10.41
C HIS A 5 6.44 -1.60 -10.36
N CYS A 6 7.07 -1.52 -9.18
CA CYS A 6 8.26 -0.71 -8.89
C CYS A 6 8.09 0.82 -8.98
N SER A 7 6.90 1.37 -9.23
CA SER A 7 6.71 2.83 -9.24
C SER A 7 6.95 3.49 -7.87
N SER A 8 6.67 2.79 -6.77
CA SER A 8 6.88 3.25 -5.40
C SER A 8 8.36 3.42 -4.99
N VAL A 9 9.29 2.85 -5.76
CA VAL A 9 10.74 2.91 -5.48
C VAL A 9 11.24 4.36 -5.54
N SER A 10 10.82 5.12 -6.56
CA SER A 10 11.21 6.53 -6.69
C SER A 10 10.77 7.37 -5.49
N PHE A 11 9.59 7.07 -4.93
CA PHE A 11 9.05 7.77 -3.76
C PHE A 11 9.75 7.36 -2.46
N SER A 12 10.00 6.05 -2.27
CA SER A 12 10.63 5.52 -1.06
C SER A 12 12.09 5.96 -0.90
N PHE A 13 12.84 5.99 -2.00
CA PHE A 13 14.29 6.24 -1.96
C PHE A 13 14.72 7.66 -2.38
N ASP A 14 13.76 8.55 -2.65
CA ASP A 14 14.05 9.90 -3.16
C ASP A 14 14.89 9.89 -4.45
N ARG A 15 14.46 9.09 -5.42
CA ARG A 15 15.19 8.87 -6.67
C ARG A 15 14.40 9.32 -7.90
N PHE A 16 13.83 10.52 -7.84
CA PHE A 16 13.07 11.10 -8.96
C PHE A 16 13.97 11.41 -10.17
N GLY A 17 15.27 11.61 -9.97
CA GLY A 17 16.23 11.86 -11.05
C GLY A 17 16.65 10.63 -11.87
N LEU A 18 16.26 9.41 -11.48
CA LEU A 18 16.63 8.19 -12.22
C LEU A 18 15.78 7.96 -13.49
N ARG A 19 14.67 8.68 -13.63
CA ARG A 19 13.79 8.59 -14.79
C ARG A 19 13.34 9.99 -15.18
N ASP A 20 13.44 10.28 -16.46
CA ASP A 20 12.89 11.50 -17.03
C ASP A 20 11.36 11.38 -17.07
N ARG A 21 10.71 11.95 -16.05
CA ARG A 21 9.27 11.94 -15.84
C ARG A 21 8.84 13.35 -15.43
N PRO A 22 7.64 13.81 -15.85
CA PRO A 22 7.14 15.13 -15.50
C PRO A 22 6.62 15.16 -14.04
N TRP A 23 7.54 15.06 -13.07
CA TRP A 23 7.22 15.07 -11.65
C TRP A 23 6.59 16.40 -11.23
N GLN A 24 5.44 16.32 -10.57
CA GLN A 24 4.68 17.45 -10.09
C GLN A 24 5.06 17.81 -8.64
N LEU A 25 4.58 18.96 -8.18
CA LEU A 25 4.75 19.36 -6.78
C LEU A 25 4.07 18.38 -5.82
N ALA A 26 2.91 17.84 -6.20
CA ALA A 26 2.18 16.81 -5.46
C ALA A 26 3.04 15.55 -5.26
N ASP A 27 3.74 15.08 -6.29
CA ASP A 27 4.64 13.93 -6.19
C ASP A 27 5.75 14.14 -5.16
N ARG A 28 6.31 15.36 -5.10
CA ARG A 28 7.36 15.71 -4.13
C ARG A 28 6.83 15.75 -2.70
N ALA A 29 5.60 16.21 -2.51
CA ALA A 29 4.93 16.19 -1.21
C ALA A 29 4.61 14.75 -0.78
N LEU A 30 4.04 13.94 -1.68
CA LEU A 30 3.73 12.54 -1.44
C LEU A 30 5.00 11.73 -1.10
N ARG A 31 6.10 11.95 -1.83
CA ARG A 31 7.42 11.38 -1.53
C ARG A 31 7.89 11.70 -0.12
N LYS A 32 7.75 12.96 0.32
CA LYS A 32 8.12 13.36 1.68
C LYS A 32 7.30 12.57 2.70
N THR A 33 5.98 12.48 2.49
CA THR A 33 5.08 11.71 3.34
C THR A 33 5.46 10.23 3.42
N ILE A 34 5.64 9.55 2.27
CA ILE A 34 6.00 8.13 2.17
C ILE A 34 7.27 7.84 2.98
N ARG A 35 8.29 8.69 2.83
CA ARG A 35 9.55 8.53 3.56
C ARG A 35 9.39 8.74 5.06
N THR A 36 8.62 9.76 5.47
CA THR A 36 8.35 10.01 6.90
C THR A 36 7.65 8.83 7.54
N VAL A 37 6.58 8.29 6.93
CA VAL A 37 5.86 7.16 7.53
C VAL A 37 6.72 5.89 7.59
N GLN A 38 7.60 5.66 6.61
CA GLN A 38 8.54 4.54 6.62
C GLN A 38 9.56 4.65 7.77
N VAL A 39 10.14 5.84 7.96
CA VAL A 39 11.06 6.11 9.06
C VAL A 39 10.37 5.96 10.42
N GLU A 40 9.18 6.53 10.57
CA GLU A 40 8.42 6.47 11.82
C GLU A 40 7.99 5.04 12.18
N PHE A 41 7.56 4.27 11.17
CA PHE A 41 7.27 2.85 11.36
C PHE A 41 8.52 2.07 11.79
N THR A 42 9.66 2.32 11.16
CA THR A 42 10.93 1.67 11.52
C THR A 42 11.36 2.00 12.95
N ARG A 43 11.12 3.25 13.39
CA ARG A 43 11.48 3.75 14.72
C ARG A 43 10.55 3.28 15.83
N THR A 44 9.25 3.17 15.56
CA THR A 44 8.22 3.06 16.62
C THR A 44 7.21 1.93 16.41
N GLY A 45 7.24 1.25 15.26
CA GLY A 45 6.20 0.34 14.82
C GLY A 45 4.91 1.04 14.37
N LYS A 46 4.86 2.39 14.32
CA LYS A 46 3.67 3.16 13.92
C LYS A 46 3.98 4.10 12.74
N PRO A 47 3.23 4.02 11.62
CA PRO A 47 3.49 4.85 10.43
C PRO A 47 2.80 6.22 10.56
N VAL A 48 3.35 7.11 11.38
CA VAL A 48 2.79 8.46 11.61
C VAL A 48 3.48 9.51 10.74
N ALA A 49 2.74 10.54 10.33
CA ALA A 49 3.28 11.75 9.72
C ALA A 49 2.33 12.94 9.93
N LYS A 50 2.85 14.16 9.88
CA LYS A 50 2.04 15.38 10.07
C LYS A 50 0.93 15.45 9.00
N GLY A 51 -0.31 15.61 9.44
CA GLY A 51 -1.47 15.74 8.56
C GLY A 51 -2.05 14.42 8.06
N LEU A 52 -1.49 13.27 8.46
CA LEU A 52 -2.10 11.98 8.15
C LEU A 52 -3.20 11.64 9.16
N PRO A 53 -4.30 11.00 8.71
CA PRO A 53 -5.23 10.40 9.64
C PRO A 53 -4.56 9.26 10.40
N VAL A 54 -5.19 8.83 11.49
CA VAL A 54 -4.76 7.63 12.23
C VAL A 54 -4.72 6.45 11.27
N TRP A 55 -3.55 5.81 11.17
CA TRP A 55 -3.36 4.57 10.42
C TRP A 55 -3.50 3.38 11.39
N PRO A 56 -4.66 2.70 11.44
CA PRO A 56 -4.88 1.60 12.37
C PRO A 56 -4.07 0.36 11.98
N ILE A 57 -3.86 -0.53 12.96
CA ILE A 57 -3.38 -1.88 12.70
C ILE A 57 -4.35 -2.58 11.75
N PHE A 58 -3.80 -3.35 10.81
CA PHE A 58 -4.62 -4.10 9.87
C PHE A 58 -5.45 -5.16 10.60
N ASP A 59 -6.76 -5.14 10.36
CA ASP A 59 -7.72 -6.11 10.88
C ASP A 59 -8.28 -6.94 9.70
N PRO A 60 -8.04 -8.26 9.64
CA PRO A 60 -8.58 -9.12 8.60
C PRO A 60 -10.12 -9.14 8.55
N ALA A 61 -10.81 -8.91 9.68
CA ALA A 61 -12.26 -8.85 9.73
C ALA A 61 -12.83 -7.56 9.13
N ALA A 62 -12.06 -6.46 9.18
CA ALA A 62 -12.41 -5.15 8.63
C ALA A 62 -11.22 -4.57 7.84
N PRO A 63 -10.87 -5.14 6.67
CA PRO A 63 -9.61 -4.87 5.99
C PRO A 63 -9.59 -3.44 5.44
N ARG A 64 -8.82 -2.58 6.10
CA ARG A 64 -8.59 -1.19 5.70
C ARG A 64 -7.11 -0.96 5.43
N VAL A 65 -6.82 -0.08 4.48
CA VAL A 65 -5.47 0.27 4.05
C VAL A 65 -5.31 1.78 3.98
N MET A 66 -4.08 2.28 4.05
CA MET A 66 -3.78 3.67 3.76
C MET A 66 -3.60 3.86 2.26
N ALA A 67 -4.42 4.70 1.65
CA ALA A 67 -4.18 5.24 0.32
C ALA A 67 -3.09 6.31 0.41
N LEU A 68 -2.00 6.11 -0.32
CA LEU A 68 -0.91 7.07 -0.49
C LEU A 68 -0.96 7.57 -1.93
N ASP A 69 -1.86 8.53 -2.15
CA ASP A 69 -2.21 9.09 -3.45
C ASP A 69 -2.41 10.61 -3.30
N ASP A 70 -2.94 11.30 -4.32
CA ASP A 70 -3.34 12.72 -4.25
C ASP A 70 -4.24 12.99 -3.04
N ALA A 71 -5.18 12.07 -2.76
CA ALA A 71 -5.99 12.06 -1.55
C ALA A 71 -5.50 10.98 -0.58
N ILE A 72 -4.75 11.40 0.44
CA ILE A 72 -4.23 10.49 1.47
C ILE A 72 -5.34 10.18 2.49
N GLY A 73 -5.60 8.90 2.72
CA GLY A 73 -6.63 8.51 3.67
C GLY A 73 -6.73 7.01 3.91
N VAL A 74 -7.36 6.64 5.03
CA VAL A 74 -7.72 5.25 5.27
C VAL A 74 -8.94 4.91 4.43
N MET A 75 -8.86 3.82 3.66
CA MET A 75 -9.94 3.31 2.84
C MET A 75 -10.16 1.81 3.09
N GLN A 76 -11.32 1.29 2.69
CA GLN A 76 -11.51 -0.15 2.57
C GLN A 76 -10.52 -0.72 1.56
N LYS A 77 -10.02 -1.93 1.80
CA LYS A 77 -9.10 -2.60 0.88
C LYS A 77 -9.74 -2.65 -0.53
N PRO A 78 -9.11 -2.03 -1.54
CA PRO A 78 -9.67 -2.03 -2.88
C PRO A 78 -9.73 -3.45 -3.43
N TRP A 79 -10.75 -3.73 -4.23
CA TRP A 79 -10.95 -5.03 -4.89
C TRP A 79 -11.11 -6.23 -3.93
N LEU A 80 -11.57 -6.00 -2.70
CA LEU A 80 -11.69 -7.06 -1.68
C LEU A 80 -12.47 -8.29 -2.17
N GLU A 81 -13.60 -8.08 -2.85
CA GLU A 81 -14.43 -9.18 -3.36
C GLU A 81 -13.72 -9.99 -4.47
N HIS A 82 -12.90 -9.35 -5.30
CA HIS A 82 -12.11 -10.06 -6.31
C HIS A 82 -11.01 -10.91 -5.66
N LEU A 83 -10.38 -10.39 -4.60
CA LEU A 83 -9.37 -11.13 -3.85
C LEU A 83 -9.99 -12.32 -3.13
N ARG A 84 -11.19 -12.16 -2.54
CA ARG A 84 -11.96 -13.24 -1.92
C ARG A 84 -12.32 -14.34 -2.91
N PHE A 85 -12.74 -13.96 -4.12
CA PHE A 85 -13.00 -14.92 -5.19
C PHE A 85 -11.77 -15.80 -5.48
N TRP A 86 -10.60 -15.18 -5.70
CA TRP A 86 -9.38 -15.93 -6.00
C TRP A 86 -8.91 -16.79 -4.81
N GLU A 87 -9.02 -16.27 -3.59
CA GLU A 87 -8.71 -17.01 -2.38
C GLU A 87 -9.56 -18.28 -2.27
N ALA A 88 -10.88 -18.16 -2.45
CA ALA A 88 -11.80 -19.29 -2.46
C ALA A 88 -11.50 -20.28 -3.60
N HIS A 89 -11.25 -19.77 -4.82
CA HIS A 89 -10.92 -20.59 -5.98
C HIS A 89 -9.69 -21.47 -5.74
N TYR A 90 -8.59 -20.87 -5.27
CA TYR A 90 -7.35 -21.61 -5.02
C TYR A 90 -7.41 -22.46 -3.75
N ALA A 91 -8.21 -22.08 -2.75
CA ALA A 91 -8.46 -22.94 -1.57
C ALA A 91 -9.11 -24.26 -1.98
N ALA A 92 -10.17 -24.21 -2.80
CA ALA A 92 -10.84 -25.42 -3.30
C ALA A 92 -9.88 -26.32 -4.10
N ARG A 93 -9.03 -25.73 -4.94
CA ARG A 93 -8.05 -26.49 -5.73
C ARG A 93 -6.95 -27.13 -4.90
N ARG A 94 -6.50 -26.47 -3.83
CA ARG A 94 -5.49 -27.03 -2.91
C ARG A 94 -6.02 -28.30 -2.24
N VAL A 95 -7.25 -28.27 -1.74
CA VAL A 95 -7.91 -29.44 -1.13
C VAL A 95 -8.05 -30.58 -2.14
N ALA A 96 -8.45 -30.27 -3.38
CA ALA A 96 -8.59 -31.29 -4.43
C ALA A 96 -7.25 -31.89 -4.88
N THR A 97 -6.15 -31.13 -4.79
CA THR A 97 -4.81 -31.56 -5.25
C THR A 97 -4.03 -32.29 -4.15
N TYR A 98 -4.24 -31.90 -2.89
CA TYR A 98 -3.61 -32.51 -1.71
C TYR A 98 -4.70 -32.82 -0.67
N PRO A 99 -5.43 -33.95 -0.83
CA PRO A 99 -6.36 -34.40 0.18
C PRO A 99 -5.57 -34.70 1.47
N THR A 100 -5.87 -34.01 2.56
CA THR A 100 -5.42 -34.43 3.89
C THR A 100 -6.11 -35.75 4.24
N GLU A 101 -5.32 -36.76 4.62
CA GLU A 101 -5.80 -38.06 5.16
C GLU A 101 -6.67 -37.89 6.41
#